data_AF-A0AAV4AKG3-F1
#
_entry.id   AF-A0AAV4AKG3-F1
#
_cell.length_a   1.000
_cell.length_b   1.000
_cell.length_c   1.000
_cell.angle_alpha   90.00
_cell.angle_beta   90.00
_cell.angle_gamma   90.00
#
_symmetry.space_group_name_H-M   'P 1'
#
loop_
_entity.id
_entity.type
_entity.pdbx_description
1 polymer ?
#
loop_
_entity_poly.entity_id
_entity_poly.type
_entity_poly.pdbx_seq_one_letter_code
_entity_poly.pdbx_strand_id
1 'polypeptide(L)'
;MNAQNVEVFSLGLEHFVCTQSIARVKVTQPSNWRKHLHGIRLVSDSLQKFYLFNLWNVLFVSVETPELRHITVDPGLESVEHIKVYAPKMKRAHINGSNVLRTISLQSDKLSYLELSGCESLDMRNLREQLALNRNLVCLRVGCLSQDSLLLDEDVIPNLQEFCMLSDFACEAVHLRSPSLRFFHTDADNDLITLNHIYITANHLCKVALVGMPALKTMTVQCVSVDSIELNLCSDDQLQLDSCIIQALGSIGFLRLFDCKVNLLSVSTPVARTIVLYRCSVSDYALQMALHGCPNINHLNLEKCRSITKVSLEAQPLKFLNMFGCRDMHRLQLDCPQLLAINLGQCPPNVKVILAGVEQELASLCDRYQIVMPCDNIRWSHDYPPQVYVCG
;
A
#
# COMPACT_ATOMS: atom_id res chain seq x y z
N MET A 1 14.23 10.15 -38.81
CA MET A 1 13.01 10.84 -39.27
C MET A 1 12.35 11.46 -38.06
N ASN A 2 12.34 12.80 -38.05
CA ASN A 2 12.32 13.62 -36.84
C ASN A 2 10.94 13.59 -36.15
N ALA A 3 10.91 13.19 -34.88
CA ALA A 3 9.81 13.53 -33.99
C ALA A 3 9.79 15.07 -33.87
N GLN A 4 8.91 15.72 -34.63
CA GLN A 4 8.61 17.13 -34.40
C GLN A 4 7.92 17.22 -33.05
N ASN A 5 8.67 17.59 -32.01
CA ASN A 5 8.08 18.07 -30.77
C ASN A 5 7.56 19.48 -31.08
N VAL A 6 6.28 19.72 -30.91
CA VAL A 6 5.74 21.07 -30.96
C VAL A 6 5.44 21.49 -29.53
N GLU A 7 6.24 22.44 -29.04
CA GLU A 7 5.87 23.26 -27.89
C GLU A 7 4.98 24.39 -28.43
N VAL A 8 3.69 24.28 -28.12
CA VAL A 8 2.74 25.31 -28.54
C VAL A 8 2.72 26.39 -27.47
N PHE A 9 3.32 27.52 -27.78
CA PHE A 9 3.10 28.77 -27.08
C PHE A 9 1.81 29.38 -27.68
N SER A 10 0.74 29.46 -26.88
CA SER A 10 -0.53 30.06 -27.30
C SER A 10 -0.35 31.53 -27.74
N LEU A 11 -0.23 31.77 -29.04
CA LEU A 11 -0.27 33.10 -29.64
C LEU A 11 -1.75 33.54 -29.75
N GLY A 12 -2.35 33.98 -28.64
CA GLY A 12 -3.61 34.75 -28.65
C GLY A 12 -4.85 34.03 -29.19
N LEU A 13 -4.91 32.70 -29.20
CA LEU A 13 -6.06 31.93 -29.68
C LEU A 13 -7.03 31.60 -28.53
N GLU A 14 -8.31 31.94 -28.69
CA GLU A 14 -9.39 31.52 -27.77
C GLU A 14 -9.51 29.99 -27.67
N HIS A 15 -9.20 29.29 -28.77
CA HIS A 15 -9.22 27.84 -28.89
C HIS A 15 -7.94 27.33 -29.58
N PHE A 16 -7.28 26.33 -28.98
CA PHE A 16 -6.22 25.60 -29.64
C PHE A 16 -6.79 24.43 -30.44
N VAL A 17 -6.59 24.46 -31.76
CA VAL A 17 -6.89 23.36 -32.70
C VAL A 17 -5.62 23.06 -33.49
N CYS A 18 -5.18 21.81 -33.48
CA CYS A 18 -4.04 21.38 -34.29
C CYS A 18 -4.43 20.15 -35.10
N THR A 19 -4.42 20.27 -36.43
CA THR A 19 -4.76 19.22 -37.40
C THR A 19 -3.52 18.60 -38.07
N GLN A 20 -2.32 19.00 -37.66
CA GLN A 20 -1.07 18.52 -38.26
C GLN A 20 -0.65 17.15 -37.70
N SER A 21 0.16 16.43 -38.49
CA SER A 21 0.76 15.16 -38.11
C SER A 21 1.93 15.40 -37.15
N ILE A 22 1.63 15.44 -35.84
CA ILE A 22 2.61 15.68 -34.78
C ILE A 22 2.57 14.51 -33.80
N ALA A 23 3.71 13.84 -33.60
CA ALA A 23 3.78 12.67 -32.74
C ALA A 23 3.73 13.01 -31.23
N ARG A 24 4.16 14.22 -30.84
CA ARG A 24 4.20 14.68 -29.45
C ARG A 24 3.87 16.15 -29.36
N VAL A 25 2.92 16.48 -28.49
CA VAL A 25 2.53 17.87 -28.22
C VAL A 25 2.66 18.15 -26.74
N LYS A 26 3.32 19.27 -26.43
CA LYS A 26 3.39 19.84 -25.10
C LYS A 26 2.77 21.23 -25.14
N VAL A 27 1.75 21.45 -24.32
CA VAL A 27 1.06 22.74 -24.20
C VAL A 27 1.40 23.34 -22.85
N THR A 28 1.94 24.55 -22.89
CA THR A 28 2.33 25.35 -21.72
C THR A 28 1.89 26.79 -21.93
N GLN A 29 1.34 27.43 -20.91
CA GLN A 29 0.99 28.85 -20.97
C GLN A 29 2.04 29.67 -20.18
N PRO A 30 2.76 30.62 -20.81
CA PRO A 30 3.61 31.54 -20.09
C PRO A 30 2.80 32.37 -19.08
N SER A 31 3.38 32.67 -17.93
CA SER A 31 2.70 33.41 -16.84
C SER A 31 2.09 34.75 -17.27
N ASN A 32 2.67 35.38 -18.29
CA ASN A 32 2.23 36.67 -18.85
C ASN A 32 0.97 36.57 -19.72
N TRP A 33 0.51 35.37 -20.07
CA TRP A 33 -0.53 35.15 -21.09
C TRP A 33 -1.87 34.70 -20.52
N ARG A 34 -2.13 34.93 -19.22
CA ARG A 34 -3.30 34.41 -18.49
C ARG A 34 -4.62 34.50 -19.27
N LYS A 35 -4.88 35.58 -20.02
CA LYS A 35 -6.22 35.96 -20.49
C LYS A 35 -6.76 35.33 -21.79
N HIS A 36 -6.03 34.49 -22.53
CA HIS A 36 -6.39 34.22 -23.95
C HIS A 36 -6.83 32.81 -24.33
N LEU A 37 -6.56 31.75 -23.56
CA LEU A 37 -6.90 30.38 -23.94
C LEU A 37 -8.06 29.85 -23.09
N HIS A 38 -9.26 29.72 -23.68
CA HIS A 38 -10.47 29.28 -22.98
C HIS A 38 -10.72 27.77 -23.07
N GLY A 39 -10.22 27.11 -24.11
CA GLY A 39 -10.44 25.69 -24.32
C GLY A 39 -9.44 25.05 -25.27
N ILE A 40 -9.23 23.74 -25.09
CA ILE A 40 -8.39 22.93 -25.98
C ILE A 40 -9.28 21.92 -26.69
N ARG A 41 -9.28 21.95 -28.04
CA ARG A 41 -9.89 20.92 -28.86
C ARG A 41 -8.87 20.39 -29.87
N LEU A 42 -8.33 19.22 -29.60
CA LEU A 42 -7.27 18.60 -30.39
C LEU A 42 -7.78 17.41 -31.18
N VAL A 43 -7.56 17.40 -32.49
CA VAL A 43 -7.85 16.27 -33.39
C VAL A 43 -6.60 15.99 -34.22
N SER A 44 -5.97 14.84 -34.03
CA SER A 44 -4.72 14.50 -34.72
C SER A 44 -4.62 13.00 -34.98
N ASP A 45 -4.26 12.63 -36.22
CA ASP A 45 -4.17 11.24 -36.66
C ASP A 45 -2.87 10.53 -36.23
N SER A 46 -1.92 11.27 -35.65
CA SER A 46 -0.56 10.75 -35.37
C SER A 46 -0.06 11.01 -33.95
N LEU A 47 -0.81 11.77 -33.14
CA LEU A 47 -0.39 12.15 -31.79
C LEU A 47 -0.28 10.92 -30.90
N GLN A 48 0.92 10.67 -30.37
CA GLN A 48 1.20 9.54 -29.49
C GLN A 48 1.30 9.93 -28.02
N LYS A 49 1.73 11.17 -27.73
CA LYS A 49 1.85 11.69 -26.37
C LYS A 49 1.36 13.12 -26.29
N PHE A 50 0.57 13.40 -25.25
CA PHE A 50 0.00 14.71 -25.01
C PHE A 50 0.27 15.17 -23.58
N TYR A 51 0.82 16.36 -23.44
CA TYR A 51 1.15 16.93 -22.14
C TYR A 51 0.58 18.32 -21.97
N LEU A 52 -0.11 18.55 -20.86
CA LEU A 52 -0.67 19.84 -20.46
C LEU A 52 -0.01 20.31 -19.16
N PHE A 53 0.51 21.54 -19.15
CA PHE A 53 1.18 22.12 -17.99
C PHE A 53 0.78 23.59 -17.81
N ASN A 54 0.49 24.01 -16.57
CA ASN A 54 0.29 25.42 -16.20
C ASN A 54 -0.70 26.18 -17.10
N LEU A 55 -1.86 25.61 -17.42
CA LEU A 55 -2.91 26.27 -18.23
C LEU A 55 -4.03 26.81 -17.34
N TRP A 56 -3.80 27.97 -16.75
CA TRP A 56 -4.64 28.53 -15.69
C TRP A 56 -6.07 28.87 -16.10
N ASN A 57 -6.31 29.19 -17.38
CA ASN A 57 -7.60 29.72 -17.86
C ASN A 57 -8.37 28.75 -18.78
N VAL A 58 -7.85 27.55 -19.01
CA VAL A 58 -8.52 26.55 -19.86
C VAL A 58 -9.70 25.98 -19.07
N LEU A 59 -10.90 26.06 -19.62
CA LEU A 59 -12.13 25.56 -18.98
C LEU A 59 -12.40 24.09 -19.33
N PHE A 60 -12.01 23.67 -20.54
CA PHE A 60 -12.21 22.32 -21.01
C PHE A 60 -11.06 21.83 -21.89
N VAL A 61 -10.84 20.52 -21.85
CA VAL A 61 -9.90 19.80 -22.72
C VAL A 61 -10.67 18.69 -23.43
N SER A 62 -10.65 18.70 -24.76
CA SER A 62 -11.22 17.66 -25.62
C SER A 62 -10.16 17.17 -26.59
N VAL A 63 -9.78 15.90 -26.49
CA VAL A 63 -8.76 15.28 -27.35
C VAL A 63 -9.36 14.07 -28.06
N GLU A 64 -9.27 14.03 -29.38
CA GLU A 64 -9.71 12.91 -30.21
C GLU A 64 -8.57 12.48 -31.14
N THR A 65 -7.95 11.35 -30.85
CA THR A 65 -6.71 10.94 -31.52
C THR A 65 -6.57 9.41 -31.54
N PRO A 66 -6.50 8.74 -32.70
CA PRO A 66 -6.43 7.28 -32.77
C PRO A 66 -5.11 6.69 -32.25
N GLU A 67 -4.01 7.47 -32.28
CA GLU A 67 -2.66 6.99 -31.95
C GLU A 67 -2.18 7.33 -30.53
N LEU A 68 -2.96 8.08 -29.74
CA LEU A 68 -2.52 8.56 -28.43
C LEU A 68 -2.35 7.40 -27.47
N ARG A 69 -1.17 7.32 -26.86
CA ARG A 69 -0.77 6.26 -25.92
C ARG A 69 -0.66 6.77 -24.49
N HIS A 70 -0.34 8.05 -24.32
CA HIS A 70 -0.03 8.67 -23.05
C HIS A 70 -0.58 10.08 -22.98
N ILE A 71 -1.34 10.39 -21.94
CA ILE A 71 -1.71 11.76 -21.58
C ILE A 71 -1.20 12.08 -20.17
N THR A 72 -0.63 13.27 -20.02
CA THR A 72 -0.29 13.85 -18.73
C THR A 72 -0.89 15.25 -18.63
N VAL A 73 -1.53 15.49 -17.50
CA VAL A 73 -2.17 16.73 -17.12
C VAL A 73 -1.59 17.09 -15.76
N ASP A 74 -0.63 18.01 -15.75
CA ASP A 74 0.11 18.40 -14.56
C ASP A 74 -0.67 19.43 -13.72
N PRO A 75 -0.25 19.67 -12.45
CA PRO A 75 -0.80 20.74 -11.63
C PRO A 75 -0.76 22.11 -12.33
N GLY A 76 -1.69 22.99 -11.95
CA GLY A 76 -1.78 24.35 -12.50
C GLY A 76 -2.83 24.47 -13.60
N LEU A 77 -3.90 23.68 -13.54
CA LEU A 77 -5.08 23.79 -14.39
C LEU A 77 -6.28 24.32 -13.60
N GLU A 78 -6.12 25.47 -12.97
CA GLU A 78 -7.04 26.06 -11.98
C GLU A 78 -8.45 26.37 -12.52
N SER A 79 -8.70 26.25 -13.82
CA SER A 79 -10.02 26.44 -14.42
C SER A 79 -10.57 25.20 -15.15
N VAL A 80 -9.81 24.11 -15.28
CA VAL A 80 -10.23 22.97 -16.12
C VAL A 80 -11.24 22.11 -15.38
N GLU A 81 -12.53 22.36 -15.62
CA GLU A 81 -13.61 21.59 -14.99
C GLU A 81 -13.90 20.27 -15.73
N HIS A 82 -13.57 20.19 -17.02
CA HIS A 82 -13.94 19.06 -17.87
C HIS A 82 -12.79 18.56 -18.75
N ILE A 83 -12.46 17.28 -18.63
CA ILE A 83 -11.48 16.60 -19.50
C ILE A 83 -12.18 15.45 -20.23
N LYS A 84 -12.11 15.48 -21.57
CA LYS A 84 -12.61 14.42 -22.45
C LYS A 84 -11.50 13.96 -23.39
N VAL A 85 -11.23 12.67 -23.40
CA VAL A 85 -10.23 12.03 -24.25
C VAL A 85 -10.84 10.80 -24.90
N TYR A 86 -10.89 10.79 -26.23
CA TYR A 86 -11.18 9.62 -27.04
C TYR A 86 -9.90 9.16 -27.73
N ALA A 87 -9.34 8.05 -27.23
CA ALA A 87 -8.07 7.53 -27.71
C ALA A 87 -8.02 6.00 -27.56
N PRO A 88 -8.39 5.22 -28.59
CA PRO A 88 -8.53 3.76 -28.50
C PRO A 88 -7.21 3.03 -28.13
N LYS A 89 -6.05 3.64 -28.44
CA LYS A 89 -4.72 3.09 -28.13
C LYS A 89 -4.11 3.62 -26.82
N MET A 90 -4.81 4.48 -26.08
CA MET A 90 -4.30 5.09 -24.85
C MET A 90 -4.04 4.01 -23.80
N LYS A 91 -2.84 4.00 -23.22
CA LYS A 91 -2.43 3.02 -22.20
C LYS A 91 -2.30 3.64 -20.82
N ARG A 92 -1.92 4.91 -20.77
CA ARG A 92 -1.64 5.64 -19.53
C ARG A 92 -2.29 7.02 -19.55
N ALA A 93 -2.92 7.36 -18.44
CA ALA A 93 -3.40 8.71 -18.17
C ALA A 93 -2.95 9.13 -16.77
N HIS A 94 -2.30 10.28 -16.69
CA HIS A 94 -1.99 10.97 -15.43
C HIS A 94 -2.76 12.27 -15.42
N ILE A 95 -3.69 12.43 -14.47
CA ILE A 95 -4.57 13.58 -14.39
C ILE A 95 -4.49 14.21 -13.01
N ASN A 96 -3.86 15.38 -12.94
CA ASN A 96 -4.03 16.28 -11.82
C ASN A 96 -5.26 17.18 -12.07
N GLY A 97 -6.26 17.11 -11.20
CA GLY A 97 -7.49 17.88 -11.32
C GLY A 97 -7.40 19.32 -10.82
N SER A 98 -6.27 19.72 -10.22
CA SER A 98 -6.06 21.05 -9.61
C SER A 98 -7.21 21.49 -8.70
N ASN A 99 -7.85 20.52 -8.03
CA ASN A 99 -9.02 20.60 -7.17
C ASN A 99 -10.29 21.19 -7.79
N VAL A 100 -10.29 21.47 -9.09
CA VAL A 100 -11.42 22.09 -9.82
C VAL A 100 -12.07 21.16 -10.83
N LEU A 101 -11.40 20.07 -11.20
CA LEU A 101 -11.89 19.10 -12.16
C LEU A 101 -13.18 18.43 -11.67
N ARG A 102 -14.28 18.60 -12.41
CA ARG A 102 -15.61 18.09 -12.07
C ARG A 102 -15.94 16.80 -12.78
N THR A 103 -15.48 16.62 -14.02
CA THR A 103 -15.77 15.41 -14.80
C THR A 103 -14.57 14.98 -15.63
N ILE A 104 -14.38 13.67 -15.73
CA ILE A 104 -13.46 13.04 -16.66
C ILE A 104 -14.21 12.07 -17.59
N SER A 105 -13.79 12.04 -18.84
CA SER A 105 -14.22 11.03 -19.81
C SER A 105 -12.98 10.51 -20.53
N LEU A 106 -12.56 9.30 -20.18
CA LEU A 106 -11.35 8.66 -20.72
C LEU A 106 -11.78 7.39 -21.45
N GLN A 107 -12.01 7.48 -22.75
CA GLN A 107 -12.45 6.35 -23.55
C GLN A 107 -11.26 5.73 -24.29
N SER A 108 -10.92 4.50 -23.90
CA SER A 108 -9.85 3.74 -24.53
C SER A 108 -10.04 2.23 -24.43
N ASP A 109 -9.66 1.51 -25.49
CA ASP A 109 -9.67 0.05 -25.51
C ASP A 109 -8.41 -0.55 -24.87
N LYS A 110 -7.45 0.28 -24.44
CA LYS A 110 -6.13 -0.15 -23.97
C LYS A 110 -5.67 0.50 -22.66
N LEU A 111 -6.51 1.31 -22.01
CA LEU A 111 -6.13 2.01 -20.78
C LEU A 111 -5.84 0.98 -19.70
N SER A 112 -4.58 0.89 -19.28
CA SER A 112 -4.11 -0.07 -18.28
C SER A 112 -3.62 0.60 -17.00
N TYR A 113 -3.39 1.91 -17.05
CA TYR A 113 -2.87 2.72 -15.95
C TYR A 113 -3.61 4.05 -15.88
N LEU A 114 -4.15 4.37 -14.72
CA LEU A 114 -4.77 5.66 -14.42
C LEU A 114 -4.23 6.19 -13.10
N GLU A 115 -3.81 7.44 -13.11
CA GLU A 115 -3.41 8.17 -11.93
C GLU A 115 -4.22 9.46 -11.83
N LEU A 116 -4.86 9.67 -10.69
CA LEU A 116 -5.67 10.84 -10.37
C LEU A 116 -5.11 11.51 -9.13
N SER A 117 -4.84 12.82 -9.18
CA SER A 117 -4.43 13.64 -8.02
C SER A 117 -5.17 14.97 -8.02
N GLY A 118 -5.32 15.60 -6.87
CA GLY A 118 -5.99 16.90 -6.75
C GLY A 118 -7.40 16.92 -7.36
N CYS A 119 -8.23 15.94 -7.05
CA CYS A 119 -9.57 15.75 -7.63
C CYS A 119 -10.70 15.99 -6.61
N GLU A 120 -10.53 16.99 -5.72
CA GLU A 120 -11.49 17.32 -4.65
C GLU A 120 -12.89 17.71 -5.16
N SER A 121 -13.01 18.24 -6.39
CA SER A 121 -14.29 18.60 -7.01
C SER A 121 -14.87 17.52 -7.93
N LEU A 122 -14.20 16.37 -8.07
CA LEU A 122 -14.57 15.36 -9.07
C LEU A 122 -15.88 14.66 -8.70
N ASP A 123 -16.81 14.59 -9.65
CA ASP A 123 -18.03 13.82 -9.49
C ASP A 123 -17.70 12.32 -9.43
N MET A 124 -17.95 11.71 -8.27
CA MET A 124 -17.66 10.31 -8.02
C MET A 124 -18.56 9.35 -8.79
N ARG A 125 -19.75 9.77 -9.22
CA ARG A 125 -20.58 8.95 -10.12
C ARG A 125 -19.91 8.84 -11.48
N ASN A 126 -19.44 9.98 -12.00
CA ASN A 126 -18.67 10.02 -13.23
C ASN A 126 -17.39 9.18 -13.12
N LEU A 127 -16.62 9.29 -12.04
CA LEU A 127 -15.43 8.47 -11.85
C LEU A 127 -15.75 6.96 -11.86
N ARG A 128 -16.77 6.53 -11.11
CA ARG A 128 -17.16 5.11 -11.06
C ARG A 128 -17.57 4.57 -12.42
N GLU A 129 -18.33 5.35 -13.21
CA GLU A 129 -18.67 5.00 -14.59
C GLU A 129 -17.42 4.87 -15.47
N GLN A 130 -16.46 5.79 -15.36
CA GLN A 130 -15.22 5.72 -16.14
C GLN A 130 -14.37 4.50 -15.77
N LEU A 131 -14.27 4.16 -14.48
CA LEU A 131 -13.55 2.97 -14.04
C LEU A 131 -14.21 1.69 -14.58
N ALA A 132 -15.55 1.60 -14.51
CA ALA A 132 -16.30 0.45 -14.99
C ALA A 132 -16.21 0.26 -16.53
N LEU A 133 -16.12 1.36 -17.28
CA LEU A 133 -15.96 1.34 -18.73
C LEU A 133 -14.56 0.84 -19.16
N ASN A 134 -13.52 1.19 -18.40
CA ASN A 134 -12.14 0.86 -18.72
C ASN A 134 -11.73 -0.50 -18.17
N ARG A 135 -12.33 -1.58 -18.70
CA ARG A 135 -12.10 -2.96 -18.23
C ARG A 135 -10.65 -3.46 -18.31
N ASN A 136 -9.78 -2.80 -19.08
CA ASN A 136 -8.36 -3.15 -19.16
C ASN A 136 -7.51 -2.46 -18.09
N LEU A 137 -8.11 -1.65 -17.21
CA LEU A 137 -7.40 -0.94 -16.16
C LEU A 137 -6.84 -1.94 -15.15
N VAL A 138 -5.52 -1.94 -15.01
CA VAL A 138 -4.79 -2.87 -14.13
C VAL A 138 -4.19 -2.14 -12.93
N CYS A 139 -3.76 -0.89 -13.11
CA CYS A 139 -3.16 -0.05 -12.07
C CYS A 139 -3.97 1.25 -11.92
N LEU A 140 -4.39 1.52 -10.69
CA LEU A 140 -5.08 2.74 -10.30
C LEU A 140 -4.32 3.39 -9.16
N ARG A 141 -3.89 4.63 -9.37
CA ARG A 141 -3.27 5.46 -8.35
C ARG A 141 -4.18 6.64 -8.04
N VAL A 142 -4.43 6.90 -6.77
CA VAL A 142 -5.45 7.87 -6.34
C VAL A 142 -4.87 8.78 -5.26
N GLY A 143 -5.01 10.08 -5.48
CA GLY A 143 -4.74 11.16 -4.54
C GLY A 143 -6.02 11.72 -3.93
N CYS A 144 -6.12 13.04 -3.85
CA CYS A 144 -7.30 13.71 -3.27
C CYS A 144 -8.56 13.47 -4.11
N LEU A 145 -9.68 13.14 -3.45
CA LEU A 145 -11.02 12.95 -4.05
C LEU A 145 -12.08 13.69 -3.22
N SER A 146 -13.28 13.86 -3.79
CA SER A 146 -14.40 14.60 -3.18
C SER A 146 -15.16 13.89 -2.05
N GLN A 147 -14.70 12.71 -1.62
CA GLN A 147 -15.43 11.86 -0.66
C GLN A 147 -14.56 11.44 0.52
N ASP A 148 -15.19 11.32 1.69
CA ASP A 148 -14.56 10.80 2.90
C ASP A 148 -14.29 9.30 2.82
N SER A 149 -15.07 8.54 2.06
CA SER A 149 -14.92 7.09 1.92
C SER A 149 -14.86 6.67 0.46
N LEU A 150 -13.76 6.01 0.07
CA LEU A 150 -13.57 5.45 -1.25
C LEU A 150 -14.03 3.99 -1.27
N LEU A 151 -15.10 3.71 -2.01
CA LEU A 151 -15.68 2.38 -2.17
C LEU A 151 -15.50 1.88 -3.59
N LEU A 152 -14.67 0.84 -3.77
CA LEU A 152 -14.40 0.21 -5.06
C LEU A 152 -14.66 -1.30 -4.97
N ASP A 153 -15.58 -1.80 -5.80
CA ASP A 153 -15.95 -3.22 -5.90
C ASP A 153 -15.64 -3.78 -7.29
N GLU A 154 -15.88 -5.07 -7.49
CA GLU A 154 -15.60 -5.77 -8.74
C GLU A 154 -16.42 -5.27 -9.95
N ASP A 155 -17.54 -4.57 -9.72
CA ASP A 155 -18.33 -3.96 -10.79
C ASP A 155 -17.68 -2.65 -11.25
N VAL A 156 -17.08 -1.89 -10.33
CA VAL A 156 -16.36 -0.64 -10.62
C VAL A 156 -14.95 -0.89 -11.17
N ILE A 157 -14.23 -1.89 -10.64
CA ILE A 157 -12.81 -2.16 -10.95
C ILE A 157 -12.56 -3.66 -11.25
N PRO A 158 -13.13 -4.23 -12.33
CA PRO A 158 -13.19 -5.68 -12.53
C PRO A 158 -11.84 -6.40 -12.64
N ASN A 159 -10.82 -5.73 -13.18
CA ASN A 159 -9.51 -6.34 -13.48
C ASN A 159 -8.34 -5.64 -12.77
N LEU A 160 -8.64 -4.85 -11.74
CA LEU A 160 -7.62 -4.07 -11.04
C LEU A 160 -6.67 -4.97 -10.25
N GLN A 161 -5.38 -4.90 -10.58
CA GLN A 161 -4.31 -5.65 -9.92
C GLN A 161 -3.49 -4.79 -8.95
N GLU A 162 -3.42 -3.48 -9.13
CA GLU A 162 -2.64 -2.58 -8.29
C GLU A 162 -3.45 -1.34 -7.91
N PHE A 163 -3.51 -1.07 -6.61
CA PHE A 163 -4.05 0.14 -6.04
C PHE A 163 -2.98 0.86 -5.21
N CYS A 164 -2.71 2.11 -5.56
CA CYS A 164 -1.76 2.97 -4.85
C CYS A 164 -2.43 4.24 -4.34
N MET A 165 -2.22 4.58 -3.07
CA MET A 165 -2.59 5.88 -2.51
C MET A 165 -1.42 6.86 -2.65
N LEU A 166 -1.67 7.99 -3.30
CA LEU A 166 -0.70 9.08 -3.48
C LEU A 166 -0.59 9.95 -2.23
N SER A 167 0.38 10.86 -2.20
CA SER A 167 0.66 11.72 -1.04
C SER A 167 -0.44 12.73 -0.71
N ASP A 168 -1.25 13.11 -1.69
CA ASP A 168 -2.41 13.98 -1.50
C ASP A 168 -3.72 13.19 -1.22
N PHE A 169 -3.64 11.88 -0.99
CA PHE A 169 -4.82 11.08 -0.66
C PHE A 169 -5.45 11.54 0.67
N ALA A 170 -6.75 11.85 0.63
CA ALA A 170 -7.43 12.53 1.72
C ALA A 170 -8.67 11.81 2.27
N CYS A 171 -9.08 10.66 1.71
CA CYS A 171 -10.23 9.92 2.25
C CYS A 171 -9.94 9.39 3.67
N GLU A 172 -10.96 9.40 4.53
CA GLU A 172 -10.96 8.78 5.84
C GLU A 172 -10.98 7.25 5.79
N ALA A 173 -11.62 6.67 4.77
CA ALA A 173 -11.74 5.23 4.63
C ALA A 173 -11.54 4.74 3.19
N VAL A 174 -10.93 3.57 3.04
CA VAL A 174 -10.83 2.83 1.78
C VAL A 174 -11.43 1.44 1.94
N HIS A 175 -12.40 1.11 1.09
CA HIS A 175 -12.97 -0.22 0.97
C HIS A 175 -12.75 -0.71 -0.46
N LEU A 176 -11.93 -1.74 -0.60
CA LEU A 176 -11.58 -2.31 -1.89
C LEU A 176 -11.92 -3.81 -1.91
N ARG A 177 -12.88 -4.17 -2.76
CA ARG A 177 -13.21 -5.56 -3.08
C ARG A 177 -12.86 -5.84 -4.54
N SER A 178 -11.73 -6.48 -4.76
CA SER A 178 -11.31 -6.91 -6.10
C SER A 178 -10.65 -8.29 -6.03
N PRO A 179 -11.28 -9.33 -6.62
CA PRO A 179 -10.70 -10.66 -6.69
C PRO A 179 -9.34 -10.71 -7.40
N SER A 180 -9.07 -9.76 -8.30
CA SER A 180 -7.84 -9.69 -9.10
C SER A 180 -6.73 -8.82 -8.47
N LEU A 181 -7.01 -8.13 -7.35
CA LEU A 181 -6.03 -7.27 -6.68
C LEU A 181 -4.83 -8.07 -6.20
N ARG A 182 -3.64 -7.60 -6.58
CA ARG A 182 -2.33 -8.17 -6.24
C ARG A 182 -1.52 -7.25 -5.34
N PHE A 183 -1.59 -5.94 -5.55
CA PHE A 183 -0.79 -4.94 -4.87
C PHE A 183 -1.69 -3.87 -4.27
N PHE A 184 -1.53 -3.61 -2.97
CA PHE A 184 -2.20 -2.52 -2.27
C PHE A 184 -1.16 -1.76 -1.47
N HIS A 185 -0.88 -0.51 -1.82
CA HIS A 185 0.20 0.20 -1.17
C HIS A 185 0.02 1.71 -1.13
N THR A 186 0.84 2.35 -0.31
CA THR A 186 1.08 3.79 -0.34
C THR A 186 2.27 4.11 -1.25
N ASP A 187 2.37 5.36 -1.69
CA ASP A 187 3.60 5.89 -2.26
C ASP A 187 4.67 6.06 -1.17
N ALA A 188 5.94 6.19 -1.57
CA ALA A 188 7.07 6.18 -0.64
C ALA A 188 7.12 7.40 0.30
N ASP A 189 6.62 8.56 -0.14
CA ASP A 189 6.70 9.84 0.56
C ASP A 189 5.30 10.31 1.01
N ASN A 190 4.59 9.42 1.71
CA ASN A 190 3.22 9.70 2.16
C ASN A 190 3.17 10.15 3.63
N ASP A 191 2.21 11.02 3.93
CA ASP A 191 1.78 11.37 5.29
C ASP A 191 0.24 11.49 5.31
N LEU A 192 -0.44 10.35 5.24
CA LEU A 192 -1.89 10.25 5.12
C LEU A 192 -2.53 10.43 6.50
N ILE A 193 -2.69 11.70 6.90
CA ILE A 193 -3.20 12.09 8.22
C ILE A 193 -4.72 11.92 8.39
N THR A 194 -5.47 11.66 7.32
CA THR A 194 -6.93 11.51 7.37
C THR A 194 -7.38 10.05 7.34
N LEU A 195 -6.58 9.15 6.78
CA LEU A 195 -6.97 7.75 6.54
C LEU A 195 -7.01 6.94 7.84
N ASN A 196 -8.21 6.76 8.39
CA ASN A 196 -8.46 6.01 9.62
C ASN A 196 -8.72 4.51 9.36
N HIS A 197 -9.31 4.17 8.21
CA HIS A 197 -9.87 2.84 7.99
C HIS A 197 -9.51 2.22 6.63
N ILE A 198 -8.99 1.00 6.63
CA ILE A 198 -8.70 0.22 5.42
C ILE A 198 -9.38 -1.14 5.48
N TYR A 199 -10.14 -1.48 4.43
CA TYR A 199 -10.79 -2.78 4.24
C TYR A 199 -10.46 -3.33 2.86
N ILE A 200 -9.80 -4.50 2.82
CA ILE A 200 -9.38 -5.14 1.58
C ILE A 200 -10.01 -6.54 1.51
N THR A 201 -10.67 -6.83 0.40
CA THR A 201 -11.14 -8.18 0.04
C THR A 201 -10.59 -8.55 -1.32
N ALA A 202 -9.77 -9.61 -1.40
CA ALA A 202 -9.13 -10.06 -2.64
C ALA A 202 -8.91 -11.57 -2.64
N ASN A 203 -8.65 -12.19 -3.79
CA ASN A 203 -8.28 -13.61 -3.78
C ASN A 203 -6.84 -13.80 -3.31
N HIS A 204 -5.87 -13.27 -4.07
CA HIS A 204 -4.46 -13.47 -3.77
C HIS A 204 -3.67 -12.18 -3.88
N LEU A 205 -3.20 -11.68 -2.73
CA LEU A 205 -2.39 -10.47 -2.62
C LEU A 205 -0.89 -10.85 -2.68
N CYS A 206 -0.15 -10.26 -3.62
CA CYS A 206 1.31 -10.32 -3.61
C CYS A 206 1.86 -9.47 -2.46
N LYS A 207 1.35 -8.24 -2.31
CA LYS A 207 1.90 -7.31 -1.32
C LYS A 207 0.87 -6.29 -0.86
N VAL A 208 0.76 -6.16 0.46
CA VAL A 208 0.16 -5.01 1.13
C VAL A 208 1.28 -4.24 1.79
N ALA A 209 1.53 -3.00 1.40
CA ALA A 209 2.65 -2.20 1.92
C ALA A 209 2.22 -0.79 2.26
N LEU A 210 2.15 -0.51 3.56
CA LEU A 210 1.51 0.68 4.07
C LEU A 210 2.49 1.44 4.96
N VAL A 211 2.88 2.62 4.51
CA VAL A 211 3.80 3.54 5.17
C VAL A 211 3.21 4.94 5.17
N GLY A 212 3.57 5.75 6.17
CA GLY A 212 3.14 7.15 6.19
C GLY A 212 1.64 7.32 6.38
N MET A 213 1.05 6.61 7.35
CA MET A 213 -0.39 6.69 7.65
C MET A 213 -0.59 6.84 9.18
N PRO A 214 -0.16 7.96 9.78
CA PRO A 214 -0.11 8.11 11.24
C PRO A 214 -1.50 8.06 11.90
N ALA A 215 -2.56 8.31 11.14
CA ALA A 215 -3.94 8.27 11.63
C ALA A 215 -4.62 6.91 11.47
N LEU A 216 -3.98 5.92 10.84
CA LEU A 216 -4.62 4.61 10.62
C LEU A 216 -4.95 3.95 11.96
N LYS A 217 -6.25 3.70 12.19
CA LYS A 217 -6.77 3.03 13.39
C LYS A 217 -7.17 1.59 13.13
N THR A 218 -7.73 1.31 11.95
CA THR A 218 -8.23 -0.03 11.64
C THR A 218 -7.76 -0.51 10.27
N MET A 219 -7.23 -1.73 10.24
CA MET A 219 -6.94 -2.44 9.00
C MET A 219 -7.59 -3.82 9.03
N THR A 220 -8.38 -4.12 8.00
CA THR A 220 -8.97 -5.44 7.77
C THR A 220 -8.55 -5.96 6.40
N VAL A 221 -7.96 -7.15 6.37
CA VAL A 221 -7.59 -7.85 5.13
C VAL A 221 -8.27 -9.21 5.12
N GLN A 222 -9.09 -9.47 4.11
CA GLN A 222 -9.72 -10.75 3.84
C GLN A 222 -9.25 -11.27 2.50
N CYS A 223 -8.61 -12.44 2.49
CA CYS A 223 -8.13 -13.05 1.26
C CYS A 223 -8.08 -14.57 1.28
N VAL A 224 -7.82 -15.18 0.12
CA VAL A 224 -7.42 -16.59 0.05
C VAL A 224 -5.96 -16.72 0.49
N SER A 225 -5.05 -15.91 -0.08
CA SER A 225 -3.65 -15.94 0.33
C SER A 225 -2.96 -14.59 0.16
N VAL A 226 -1.93 -14.35 0.97
CA VAL A 226 -1.11 -13.14 0.88
C VAL A 226 0.38 -13.48 1.03
N ASP A 227 1.22 -13.01 0.11
CA ASP A 227 2.66 -13.28 0.19
C ASP A 227 3.34 -12.37 1.21
N SER A 228 2.99 -11.08 1.26
CA SER A 228 3.54 -10.13 2.23
C SER A 228 2.53 -9.05 2.66
N ILE A 229 2.45 -8.81 3.96
CA ILE A 229 1.83 -7.64 4.57
C ILE A 229 2.93 -6.92 5.36
N GLU A 230 3.15 -5.65 5.04
CA GLU A 230 4.17 -4.79 5.62
C GLU A 230 3.51 -3.48 6.05
N LEU A 231 3.54 -3.20 7.36
CA LEU A 231 2.94 -2.01 7.93
C LEU A 231 3.97 -1.22 8.75
N ASN A 232 4.01 0.08 8.48
CA ASN A 232 4.83 1.07 9.18
C ASN A 232 6.34 0.76 9.14
N LEU A 233 6.78 0.08 8.07
CA LEU A 233 8.20 -0.09 7.78
C LEU A 233 8.80 1.29 7.51
N CYS A 234 9.98 1.56 8.07
CA CYS A 234 10.73 2.82 7.92
C CYS A 234 10.15 4.04 8.66
N SER A 235 9.10 3.89 9.48
CA SER A 235 8.64 4.97 10.36
C SER A 235 9.35 4.91 11.71
N ASP A 236 9.70 6.07 12.24
CA ASP A 236 10.17 6.23 13.62
C ASP A 236 9.01 6.47 14.60
N ASP A 237 7.83 6.80 14.09
CA ASP A 237 6.64 7.08 14.89
C ASP A 237 5.80 5.82 15.12
N GLN A 238 5.31 5.69 16.36
CA GLN A 238 4.52 4.54 16.74
C GLN A 238 3.08 4.64 16.23
N LEU A 239 2.70 3.77 15.28
CA LEU A 239 1.35 3.69 14.75
C LEU A 239 0.37 3.12 15.79
N GLN A 240 -0.75 3.80 16.03
CA GLN A 240 -1.75 3.42 17.04
C GLN A 240 -2.96 2.73 16.39
N LEU A 241 -2.95 1.40 16.35
CA LEU A 241 -4.05 0.61 15.80
C LEU A 241 -5.03 0.17 16.90
N ASP A 242 -6.28 0.55 16.73
CA ASP A 242 -7.39 -0.03 17.48
C ASP A 242 -7.59 -1.50 17.08
N SER A 243 -7.52 -1.80 15.78
CA SER A 243 -7.65 -3.17 15.29
C SER A 243 -6.84 -3.46 14.03
N CYS A 244 -6.13 -4.59 14.05
CA CYS A 244 -5.52 -5.20 12.88
C CYS A 244 -6.08 -6.62 12.71
N ILE A 245 -6.94 -6.82 11.71
CA ILE A 245 -7.63 -8.08 11.44
C ILE A 245 -7.17 -8.62 10.08
N ILE A 246 -6.61 -9.82 10.07
CA ILE A 246 -6.14 -10.48 8.85
C ILE A 246 -6.73 -11.88 8.82
N GLN A 247 -7.52 -12.17 7.79
CA GLN A 247 -8.14 -13.47 7.54
C GLN A 247 -7.69 -13.97 6.17
N ALA A 248 -6.84 -15.00 6.16
CA ALA A 248 -6.35 -15.64 4.94
C ALA A 248 -6.74 -17.12 4.94
N LEU A 249 -7.64 -17.52 4.03
CA LEU A 249 -8.19 -18.89 3.99
C LEU A 249 -7.14 -19.97 3.69
N GLY A 250 -6.06 -19.60 3.02
CA GLY A 250 -4.99 -20.49 2.56
C GLY A 250 -3.67 -20.22 3.26
N SER A 251 -3.08 -19.03 3.09
CA SER A 251 -1.76 -18.76 3.68
C SER A 251 -1.43 -17.28 3.86
N ILE A 252 -0.57 -17.03 4.84
CA ILE A 252 0.20 -15.79 5.00
C ILE A 252 1.68 -16.14 4.84
N GLY A 253 2.35 -15.52 3.87
CA GLY A 253 3.79 -15.61 3.70
C GLY A 253 4.50 -14.83 4.81
N PHE A 254 4.53 -13.51 4.69
CA PHE A 254 5.12 -12.60 5.67
C PHE A 254 4.06 -11.65 6.23
N LEU A 255 4.00 -11.53 7.54
CA LEU A 255 3.31 -10.44 8.23
C LEU A 255 4.35 -9.66 9.03
N ARG A 256 4.57 -8.39 8.69
CA ARG A 256 5.53 -7.50 9.34
C ARG A 256 4.84 -6.25 9.83
N LEU A 257 4.78 -6.09 11.15
CA LEU A 257 4.34 -4.87 11.82
C LEU A 257 5.53 -4.26 12.53
N PHE A 258 5.83 -3.00 12.22
CA PHE A 258 6.97 -2.27 12.76
C PHE A 258 6.46 -1.07 13.55
N ASP A 259 6.91 -0.93 14.80
CA ASP A 259 6.58 0.24 15.62
C ASP A 259 5.07 0.46 15.74
N CYS A 260 4.28 -0.61 15.90
CA CYS A 260 2.83 -0.51 16.08
C CYS A 260 2.43 -0.76 17.53
N LYS A 261 1.58 0.09 18.10
CA LYS A 261 0.73 -0.29 19.23
C LYS A 261 -0.56 -0.88 18.69
N VAL A 262 -0.87 -2.12 19.05
CA VAL A 262 -2.05 -2.83 18.53
C VAL A 262 -2.92 -3.28 19.68
N ASN A 263 -4.11 -2.69 19.79
CA ASN A 263 -5.08 -3.04 20.84
C ASN A 263 -5.73 -4.40 20.56
N LEU A 264 -6.27 -4.60 19.35
CA LEU A 264 -6.79 -5.87 18.87
C LEU A 264 -5.95 -6.39 17.69
N LEU A 265 -5.28 -7.52 17.89
CA LEU A 265 -4.59 -8.25 16.82
C LEU A 265 -5.29 -9.59 16.60
N SER A 266 -5.89 -9.78 15.42
CA SER A 266 -6.51 -11.04 15.02
C SER A 266 -5.92 -11.48 13.69
N VAL A 267 -5.22 -12.62 13.70
CA VAL A 267 -4.64 -13.20 12.49
C VAL A 267 -5.13 -14.63 12.41
N SER A 268 -5.84 -14.97 11.33
CA SER A 268 -6.42 -16.29 11.12
C SER A 268 -5.98 -16.83 9.77
N THR A 269 -5.20 -17.90 9.79
CA THR A 269 -4.77 -18.63 8.60
C THR A 269 -4.32 -20.04 8.95
N PRO A 270 -4.60 -21.06 8.12
CA PRO A 270 -4.11 -22.40 8.39
C PRO A 270 -2.58 -22.51 8.25
N VAL A 271 -1.91 -21.58 7.55
CA VAL A 271 -0.45 -21.58 7.37
C VAL A 271 0.10 -20.16 7.42
N ALA A 272 1.01 -19.89 8.35
CA ALA A 272 1.74 -18.62 8.44
C ALA A 272 3.24 -18.90 8.35
N ARG A 273 3.94 -18.43 7.31
CA ARG A 273 5.39 -18.72 7.23
C ARG A 273 6.18 -17.87 8.23
N THR A 274 5.97 -16.56 8.24
CA THR A 274 6.71 -15.66 9.13
C THR A 274 5.81 -14.55 9.67
N ILE A 275 5.81 -14.37 10.99
CA ILE A 275 5.23 -13.19 11.65
C ILE A 275 6.37 -12.42 12.36
N VAL A 276 6.49 -11.14 12.05
CA VAL A 276 7.44 -10.20 12.65
C VAL A 276 6.66 -9.06 13.28
N LEU A 277 6.79 -8.93 14.59
CA LEU A 277 6.39 -7.77 15.37
C LEU A 277 7.68 -7.14 15.89
N TYR A 278 8.11 -6.04 15.26
CA TYR A 278 9.33 -5.32 15.63
C TYR A 278 8.98 -4.02 16.36
N ARG A 279 9.46 -3.86 17.60
CA ARG A 279 9.14 -2.70 18.45
C ARG A 279 7.63 -2.47 18.65
N CYS A 280 6.83 -3.53 18.55
CA CYS A 280 5.38 -3.43 18.75
C CYS A 280 4.99 -3.43 20.24
N SER A 281 3.91 -2.74 20.56
CA SER A 281 3.24 -2.81 21.85
C SER A 281 1.93 -3.58 21.70
N VAL A 282 1.96 -4.86 22.05
CA VAL A 282 0.82 -5.79 22.01
C VAL A 282 0.67 -6.44 23.39
N SER A 283 -0.56 -6.60 23.88
CA SER A 283 -0.80 -7.30 25.15
C SER A 283 -0.60 -8.82 25.00
N ASP A 284 -0.26 -9.51 26.10
CA ASP A 284 -0.17 -10.98 26.12
C ASP A 284 -1.43 -11.64 25.56
N TYR A 285 -2.62 -11.11 25.91
CA TYR A 285 -3.89 -11.61 25.40
C TYR A 285 -4.04 -11.43 23.89
N ALA A 286 -3.77 -10.24 23.36
CA ALA A 286 -3.88 -9.98 21.93
C ALA A 286 -2.87 -10.80 21.12
N LEU A 287 -1.64 -10.98 21.63
CA LEU A 287 -0.65 -11.85 21.01
C LEU A 287 -1.13 -13.31 21.02
N GLN A 288 -1.59 -13.81 22.16
CA GLN A 288 -2.06 -15.20 22.27
C GLN A 288 -3.24 -15.47 21.32
N MET A 289 -4.19 -14.53 21.22
CA MET A 289 -5.30 -14.60 20.27
C MET A 289 -4.83 -14.70 18.82
N ALA A 290 -3.83 -13.90 18.42
CA ALA A 290 -3.25 -13.96 17.08
C ALA A 290 -2.53 -15.29 16.81
N LEU A 291 -1.80 -15.82 17.79
CA LEU A 291 -1.07 -17.08 17.66
C LEU A 291 -2.00 -18.29 17.58
N HIS A 292 -3.12 -18.29 18.33
CA HIS A 292 -4.14 -19.34 18.22
C HIS A 292 -4.78 -19.42 16.82
N GLY A 293 -4.88 -18.30 16.11
CA GLY A 293 -5.36 -18.28 14.73
C GLY A 293 -4.31 -18.69 13.69
N CYS A 294 -3.06 -18.93 14.10
CA CYS A 294 -1.94 -19.30 13.22
C CYS A 294 -1.23 -20.58 13.71
N PRO A 295 -1.92 -21.75 13.74
CA PRO A 295 -1.40 -22.97 14.37
C PRO A 295 -0.14 -23.55 13.69
N ASN A 296 0.08 -23.24 12.41
CA ASN A 296 1.23 -23.70 11.63
C ASN A 296 2.19 -22.57 11.30
N ILE A 297 2.63 -21.83 12.33
CA ILE A 297 3.63 -20.79 12.18
C ILE A 297 5.06 -21.37 12.12
N ASN A 298 5.88 -20.97 11.14
CA ASN A 298 7.26 -21.47 11.03
C ASN A 298 8.30 -20.57 11.72
N HIS A 299 8.09 -19.26 11.71
CA HIS A 299 8.96 -18.29 12.34
C HIS A 299 8.17 -17.16 13.00
N LEU A 300 8.46 -16.94 14.28
CA LEU A 300 7.92 -15.83 15.05
C LEU A 300 9.06 -14.93 15.53
N ASN A 301 8.95 -13.65 15.24
CA ASN A 301 9.87 -12.63 15.71
C ASN A 301 9.09 -11.55 16.47
N LEU A 302 9.44 -11.37 17.74
CA LEU A 302 8.84 -10.42 18.69
C LEU A 302 9.87 -9.37 19.13
N GLU A 303 10.90 -9.13 18.33
CA GLU A 303 12.03 -8.29 18.71
C GLU A 303 11.58 -6.92 19.27
N LYS A 304 12.09 -6.58 20.46
CA LYS A 304 11.83 -5.34 21.19
C LYS A 304 10.35 -5.09 21.50
N CYS A 305 9.51 -6.12 21.53
CA CYS A 305 8.14 -6.01 22.00
C CYS A 305 8.12 -5.99 23.54
N ARG A 306 8.29 -4.81 24.12
CA ARG A 306 8.51 -4.65 25.57
C ARG A 306 7.27 -4.91 26.43
N SER A 307 6.06 -4.82 25.88
CA SER A 307 4.81 -5.04 26.63
C SER A 307 4.47 -6.52 26.87
N ILE A 308 5.25 -7.45 26.28
CA ILE A 308 4.99 -8.89 26.37
C ILE A 308 5.65 -9.43 27.64
N THR A 309 4.84 -10.02 28.51
CA THR A 309 5.33 -10.64 29.75
C THR A 309 5.28 -12.17 29.71
N LYS A 310 4.41 -12.73 28.85
CA LYS A 310 4.21 -14.17 28.71
C LYS A 310 3.96 -14.55 27.26
N VAL A 311 4.56 -15.66 26.83
CA VAL A 311 4.31 -16.26 25.52
C VAL A 311 4.04 -17.75 25.71
N SER A 312 2.93 -18.24 25.16
CA SER A 312 2.59 -19.67 25.11
C SER A 312 2.35 -20.09 23.68
N LEU A 313 3.22 -20.93 23.14
CA LEU A 313 3.18 -21.38 21.76
C LEU A 313 2.99 -22.90 21.69
N GLU A 314 1.96 -23.31 20.97
CA GLU A 314 1.77 -24.67 20.49
C GLU A 314 1.75 -24.61 18.96
N ALA A 315 2.89 -24.92 18.36
CA ALA A 315 3.08 -24.77 16.91
C ALA A 315 4.03 -25.85 16.41
N GLN A 316 3.44 -26.87 15.77
CA GLN A 316 4.17 -28.04 15.27
C GLN A 316 5.33 -27.68 14.33
N PRO A 317 5.19 -26.74 13.36
CA PRO A 317 6.26 -26.44 12.41
C PRO A 317 7.18 -25.28 12.83
N LEU A 318 7.03 -24.72 14.03
CA LEU A 318 7.83 -23.57 14.45
C LEU A 318 9.31 -23.95 14.56
N LYS A 319 10.16 -23.28 13.80
CA LYS A 319 11.62 -23.53 13.76
C LYS A 319 12.44 -22.47 14.49
N PHE A 320 12.00 -21.22 14.42
CA PHE A 320 12.77 -20.08 14.93
C PHE A 320 11.87 -19.14 15.73
N LEU A 321 12.27 -18.88 16.99
CA LEU A 321 11.63 -17.89 17.85
C LEU A 321 12.63 -16.80 18.23
N ASN A 322 12.33 -15.55 17.86
CA ASN A 322 13.13 -14.40 18.26
C ASN A 322 12.39 -13.54 19.28
N MET A 323 12.98 -13.34 20.45
CA MET A 323 12.47 -12.46 21.51
C MET A 323 13.52 -11.42 21.93
N PHE A 324 14.49 -11.12 21.08
CA PHE A 324 15.57 -10.19 21.39
C PHE A 324 15.01 -8.85 21.92
N GLY A 325 15.43 -8.43 23.11
CA GLY A 325 15.02 -7.16 23.71
C GLY A 325 13.59 -7.12 24.29
N CYS A 326 12.94 -8.27 24.49
CA CYS A 326 11.69 -8.38 25.26
C CYS A 326 11.96 -8.26 26.77
N ARG A 327 12.13 -7.02 27.25
CA ARG A 327 12.65 -6.73 28.60
C ARG A 327 11.69 -7.01 29.76
N ASP A 328 10.40 -7.14 29.52
CA ASP A 328 9.42 -7.46 30.58
C ASP A 328 9.00 -8.94 30.56
N MET A 329 9.70 -9.78 29.79
CA MET A 329 9.40 -11.21 29.66
C MET A 329 9.67 -11.96 30.97
N HIS A 330 8.69 -12.73 31.42
CA HIS A 330 8.79 -13.54 32.64
C HIS A 330 8.62 -15.04 32.40
N ARG A 331 7.80 -15.43 31.41
CA ARG A 331 7.47 -16.83 31.16
C ARG A 331 7.34 -17.12 29.67
N LEU A 332 8.11 -18.11 29.22
CA LEU A 332 8.08 -18.66 27.88
C LEU A 332 7.66 -20.13 27.95
N GLN A 333 6.51 -20.47 27.40
CA GLN A 333 6.00 -21.84 27.33
C GLN A 333 5.92 -22.29 25.87
N LEU A 334 6.63 -23.37 25.53
CA LEU A 334 6.73 -23.88 24.16
C LEU A 334 6.38 -25.36 24.11
N ASP A 335 5.42 -25.69 23.25
CA ASP A 335 5.16 -27.01 22.72
C ASP A 335 5.39 -26.97 21.21
N CYS A 336 6.67 -27.00 20.83
CA CYS A 336 7.14 -26.77 19.46
C CYS A 336 8.21 -27.83 19.13
N PRO A 337 7.82 -29.05 18.72
CA PRO A 337 8.76 -30.16 18.56
C PRO A 337 9.78 -29.98 17.43
N GLN A 338 9.51 -29.09 16.47
CA GLN A 338 10.43 -28.76 15.36
C GLN A 338 11.30 -27.52 15.62
N LEU A 339 11.30 -27.00 16.86
CA LEU A 339 12.07 -25.82 17.21
C LEU A 339 13.57 -26.09 17.06
N LEU A 340 14.27 -25.21 16.34
CA LEU A 340 15.71 -25.31 16.08
C LEU A 340 16.49 -24.27 16.89
N ALA A 341 15.96 -23.04 17.00
CA ALA A 341 16.65 -21.95 17.66
C ALA A 341 15.71 -20.99 18.40
N ILE A 342 16.21 -20.45 19.51
CA ILE A 342 15.55 -19.40 20.31
C ILE A 342 16.53 -18.25 20.54
N ASN A 343 16.09 -17.01 20.30
CA ASN A 343 16.84 -15.83 20.69
C ASN A 343 16.22 -15.16 21.92
N LEU A 344 16.92 -15.22 23.05
CA LEU A 344 16.55 -14.55 24.29
C LEU A 344 17.43 -13.33 24.61
N GLY A 345 18.31 -12.90 23.70
CA GLY A 345 19.24 -11.81 23.95
C GLY A 345 18.54 -10.55 24.47
N GLN A 346 19.10 -9.93 25.51
CA GLN A 346 18.50 -8.79 26.22
C GLN A 346 17.12 -9.04 26.87
N CYS A 347 16.68 -10.29 27.05
CA CYS A 347 15.58 -10.64 27.96
C CYS A 347 16.06 -10.63 29.42
N PRO A 348 15.15 -10.65 30.41
CA PRO A 348 15.51 -10.84 31.80
C PRO A 348 16.21 -12.18 32.05
N PRO A 349 17.25 -12.23 32.91
CA PRO A 349 18.01 -13.46 33.18
C PRO A 349 17.18 -14.52 33.92
N ASN A 350 16.07 -14.12 34.56
CA ASN A 350 15.16 -14.99 35.31
C ASN A 350 13.95 -15.46 34.50
N VAL A 351 13.96 -15.30 33.17
CA VAL A 351 12.88 -15.80 32.31
C VAL A 351 12.71 -17.31 32.51
N LYS A 352 11.49 -17.72 32.85
CA LYS A 352 11.15 -19.13 33.01
C LYS A 352 10.84 -19.75 31.66
N VAL A 353 11.62 -20.73 31.25
CA VAL A 353 11.38 -21.49 30.02
C VAL A 353 10.76 -22.83 30.35
N ILE A 354 9.58 -23.09 29.80
CA ILE A 354 8.82 -24.33 29.99
C ILE A 354 8.71 -24.99 28.62
N LEU A 355 9.29 -26.18 28.48
CA LEU A 355 9.19 -26.99 27.26
C LEU A 355 8.34 -28.22 27.54
N ALA A 356 7.31 -28.46 26.73
CA ALA A 356 6.38 -29.59 26.89
C ALA A 356 5.87 -29.77 28.34
N GLY A 357 5.54 -28.65 28.99
CA GLY A 357 5.00 -28.62 30.37
C GLY A 357 6.05 -28.70 31.49
N VAL A 358 7.34 -28.82 31.18
CA VAL A 358 8.42 -28.94 32.19
C VAL A 358 9.31 -27.69 32.16
N GLU A 359 9.50 -27.04 33.32
CA GLU A 359 10.45 -25.94 33.48
C GLU A 359 11.87 -26.45 33.24
N GLN A 360 12.61 -25.76 32.35
CA GLN A 360 13.94 -26.15 31.90
C GLN A 360 14.96 -25.14 32.39
N GLU A 361 16.14 -25.62 32.76
CA GLU A 361 17.32 -24.77 32.93
C GLU A 361 17.89 -24.43 31.56
N LEU A 362 18.03 -23.14 31.23
CA LEU A 362 18.50 -22.69 29.90
C LEU A 362 19.84 -23.32 29.48
N ALA A 363 20.78 -23.46 30.41
CA ALA A 363 22.09 -24.06 30.14
C ALA A 363 21.98 -25.52 29.67
N SER A 364 20.99 -26.27 30.16
CA SER A 364 20.73 -27.67 29.77
C SER A 364 20.10 -27.82 28.37
N LEU A 365 19.63 -26.72 27.79
CA LEU A 365 18.97 -26.72 26.49
C LEU A 365 19.93 -26.50 25.32
N CYS A 366 21.13 -25.98 25.58
CA CYS A 366 22.12 -25.65 24.55
C CYS A 366 22.58 -26.87 23.73
N ASP A 367 22.50 -28.08 24.28
CA ASP A 367 22.82 -29.32 23.56
C ASP A 367 21.76 -29.70 22.50
N ARG A 368 20.54 -29.17 22.64
CA ARG A 368 19.37 -29.50 21.80
C ARG A 368 18.96 -28.39 20.84
N TYR A 369 19.16 -27.13 21.24
CA TYR A 369 18.71 -25.95 20.50
C TYR A 369 19.82 -24.92 20.40
N GLN A 370 19.83 -24.16 19.29
CA GLN A 370 20.64 -22.96 19.20
C GLN A 370 19.99 -21.85 20.02
N ILE A 371 20.55 -21.52 21.18
CA ILE A 371 19.99 -20.52 22.10
C ILE A 371 20.94 -19.32 22.20
N VAL A 372 20.40 -18.12 21.97
CA VAL A 372 21.03 -16.87 22.41
C VAL A 372 20.57 -16.59 23.82
N MET A 373 21.48 -16.44 24.76
CA MET A 373 21.18 -16.32 26.19
C MET A 373 20.70 -14.91 26.55
N PRO A 374 19.96 -14.73 27.65
CA PRO A 374 19.47 -13.42 28.11
C PRO A 374 20.51 -12.30 28.19
N CYS A 375 21.75 -12.62 28.59
CA CYS A 375 22.83 -11.64 28.70
C CYS A 375 23.55 -11.34 27.38
N ASP A 376 23.24 -12.06 26.29
CA ASP A 376 23.92 -11.90 25.02
C ASP A 376 23.38 -10.73 24.21
N ASN A 377 24.27 -10.09 23.45
CA ASN A 377 23.94 -9.02 22.51
C ASN A 377 23.94 -9.50 21.05
N ILE A 378 23.33 -10.66 20.81
CA ILE A 378 23.26 -11.28 19.48
C ILE A 378 21.86 -11.07 18.91
N ARG A 379 21.79 -10.32 17.82
CA ARG A 379 20.55 -10.00 17.12
C ARG A 379 20.37 -10.91 15.90
N TRP A 380 19.12 -11.22 15.57
CA TRP A 380 18.77 -11.93 14.33
C TRP A 380 18.12 -11.00 13.31
N SER A 381 18.29 -11.31 12.02
CA SER A 381 17.55 -10.68 10.93
C SER A 381 16.05 -11.00 11.02
N HIS A 382 15.24 -10.28 10.25
CA HIS A 382 13.80 -10.51 10.14
C HIS A 382 13.44 -11.49 9.01
N ASP A 383 14.44 -12.18 8.46
CA ASP A 383 14.29 -13.13 7.37
C ASP A 383 14.04 -14.55 7.85
N TYR A 384 13.67 -15.43 6.93
CA TYR A 384 13.53 -16.86 7.17
C TYR A 384 14.40 -17.67 6.20
N PRO A 385 15.42 -18.42 6.69
CA PRO A 385 15.90 -18.48 8.07
C PRO A 385 16.60 -17.17 8.50
N PRO A 386 16.65 -16.87 9.81
CA PRO A 386 17.27 -15.65 10.31
C PRO A 386 18.80 -15.66 10.15
N GLN A 387 19.37 -14.50 9.80
CA GLN A 387 20.82 -14.28 9.81
C GLN A 387 21.28 -13.70 11.15
N VAL A 388 22.48 -14.04 11.60
CA VAL A 388 23.02 -13.63 12.91
C VAL A 388 23.88 -12.37 12.79
N TYR A 389 23.65 -11.40 13.68
CA TYR A 389 24.43 -10.17 13.81
C TYR A 389 24.91 -10.00 15.25
N VAL A 390 26.20 -9.74 15.44
CA VAL A 390 26.76 -9.35 16.73
C VAL A 390 26.60 -7.84 16.87
N CYS A 391 25.82 -7.38 17.84
CA CYS A 391 25.69 -5.96 18.13
C CYS A 391 26.92 -5.51 18.94
N GLY A 392 27.70 -4.59 18.37
CA GLY A 392 28.89 -3.99 19.01
C GLY A 392 28.55 -2.99 20.11
#